data_AF-A0A5B9EHW6-F1
#
_entry.id   AF-A0A5B9EHW6-F1
#
_cell.length_a   1.000
_cell.length_b   1.000
_cell.length_c   1.000
_cell.angle_alpha   90.00
_cell.angle_beta   90.00
_cell.angle_gamma   90.00
#
_symmetry.space_group_name_H-M   'P 1'
#
loop_
_entity.id
_entity.type
_entity.pdbx_description
1 polymer ?
#
loop_
_entity_poly.entity_id
_entity_poly.type
_entity_poly.pdbx_seq_one_letter_code
_entity_poly.pdbx_strand_id
1 'polypeptide(L)' 'MGSSWVHLRMCLVCGHVGCCDSSPNKHATKHFHDTKHPIMRSVEPGESWAWCFVDEVVEELLQ' A
#
# COMPACT_ATOMS: atom_id res chain seq x y z
N MET A 1 5.96 -15.78 10.97
CA MET A 1 5.00 -14.67 11.10
C MET A 1 5.35 -13.87 12.34
N GLY A 2 5.23 -12.53 12.26
CA GLY A 2 5.49 -11.58 13.36
C GLY A 2 6.81 -10.82 13.25
N SER A 3 6.98 -9.98 12.23
CA SER A 3 8.07 -8.99 12.15
C SER A 3 7.47 -7.59 12.26
N SER A 4 8.23 -6.63 12.78
CA SER A 4 7.82 -5.22 12.74
C SER A 4 7.61 -4.74 11.30
N TRP A 5 6.66 -3.82 11.12
CA TRP A 5 6.42 -3.09 9.88
C TRP A 5 6.56 -1.60 10.15
N VAL A 6 6.83 -0.83 9.08
CA VAL A 6 6.95 0.64 9.17
C VAL A 6 5.57 1.27 9.07
N HIS A 7 4.85 1.02 7.97
CA HIS A 7 3.49 1.51 7.73
C HIS A 7 2.65 0.45 7.02
N LEU A 8 1.32 0.56 7.15
CA LEU A 8 0.35 -0.29 6.46
C LEU A 8 -0.27 0.44 5.27
N ARG A 9 -0.61 -0.35 4.23
CA ARG A 9 -1.31 0.11 3.04
C ARG A 9 -2.49 -0.79 2.74
N MET A 10 -3.57 -0.20 2.24
CA MET A 10 -4.79 -0.91 1.84
C MET A 10 -5.03 -0.78 0.35
N CYS A 11 -5.26 -1.90 -0.32
CA CYS A 11 -5.64 -1.93 -1.73
C CYS A 11 -7.03 -1.33 -1.95
N LEU A 12 -7.14 -0.33 -2.83
CA LEU A 12 -8.44 0.28 -3.13
C LEU A 12 -9.31 -0.57 -4.08
N VAL A 13 -8.75 -1.62 -4.69
CA VAL A 13 -9.49 -2.54 -5.56
C VAL A 13 -10.19 -3.64 -4.76
N CYS A 14 -9.55 -4.17 -3.73
CA CYS A 14 -10.04 -5.37 -3.02
C CYS A 14 -9.95 -5.32 -1.49
N GLY A 15 -9.47 -4.23 -0.90
CA GLY A 15 -9.38 -4.05 0.56
C GLY A 15 -8.26 -4.82 1.26
N HIS A 16 -7.37 -5.53 0.54
CA HIS A 16 -6.23 -6.23 1.14
C HIS A 16 -5.30 -5.24 1.86
N VAL A 17 -4.85 -5.58 3.07
CA VAL A 17 -3.91 -4.77 3.86
C VAL A 17 -2.54 -5.45 3.91
N GLY A 18 -1.51 -4.73 3.49
CA GLY A 18 -0.13 -5.18 3.49
C GLY A 18 0.82 -4.12 4.05
N CYS A 19 1.96 -4.54 4.60
CA CYS A 19 3.02 -3.61 4.96
C CYS A 19 3.64 -2.95 3.72
N CYS A 20 4.07 -1.71 3.88
CA CYS A 20 4.68 -0.91 2.82
C CYS A 20 6.03 -1.48 2.34
N ASP A 21 6.56 -0.91 1.28
CA ASP A 21 7.75 -1.41 0.58
C ASP A 21 9.06 -1.16 1.35
N SER A 22 9.02 -0.25 2.35
CA SER A 22 10.10 -0.03 3.31
C SER A 22 10.11 -1.07 4.44
N SER A 23 9.07 -1.90 4.57
CA SER A 23 9.04 -2.99 5.54
C SER A 23 9.74 -4.23 4.98
N PRO A 24 10.40 -5.07 5.81
CA PRO A 24 11.20 -6.20 5.33
C PRO A 24 10.46 -7.17 4.38
N ASN A 25 9.16 -7.37 4.62
CA ASN A 25 8.34 -8.35 3.88
C ASN A 25 7.64 -7.77 2.62
N LYS A 26 7.59 -6.44 2.46
CA LYS A 26 7.03 -5.76 1.28
C LYS A 26 5.68 -6.32 0.79
N HIS A 27 4.75 -6.57 1.70
CA HIS A 27 3.49 -7.25 1.35
C HIS A 27 2.64 -6.47 0.34
N ALA A 28 2.66 -5.14 0.37
CA ALA A 28 1.99 -4.30 -0.62
C ALA A 28 2.51 -4.56 -2.05
N THR A 29 3.83 -4.54 -2.26
CA THR A 29 4.47 -4.89 -3.54
C THR A 29 4.13 -6.31 -3.98
N LYS A 30 4.24 -7.30 -3.08
CA LYS A 30 3.93 -8.70 -3.42
C LYS A 30 2.49 -8.85 -3.89
N HIS A 31 1.55 -8.25 -3.16
CA HIS A 31 0.14 -8.24 -3.53
C HIS A 31 -0.07 -7.66 -4.94
N PHE A 32 0.57 -6.53 -5.27
CA PHE A 32 0.50 -5.98 -6.62
C PHE A 32 1.00 -6.96 -7.68
N HIS A 33 2.14 -7.63 -7.46
CA HIS A 33 2.66 -8.59 -8.44
C HIS A 33 1.74 -9.78 -8.64
N ASP A 34 1.08 -10.24 -7.59
CA ASP A 34 0.18 -11.41 -7.61
C ASP A 34 -1.18 -11.08 -8.24
N THR A 35 -1.77 -9.91 -7.94
CA THR A 35 -3.16 -9.58 -8.36
C THR A 35 -3.26 -8.52 -9.45
N LYS A 36 -2.18 -7.78 -9.73
CA LYS A 36 -2.15 -6.59 -10.60
C LYS A 36 -3.07 -5.46 -10.17
N HIS A 37 -3.45 -5.39 -8.89
CA HIS A 37 -4.21 -4.25 -8.37
C HIS A 37 -3.29 -3.02 -8.24
N PRO A 38 -3.49 -1.96 -9.04
CA PRO A 38 -2.45 -0.96 -9.25
C PRO A 38 -2.33 0.03 -8.09
N ILE A 39 -3.38 0.20 -7.28
CA ILE A 39 -3.47 1.32 -6.33
C ILE A 39 -3.68 0.86 -4.90
N MET A 40 -2.89 1.44 -3.98
CA MET A 40 -3.02 1.26 -2.54
C MET A 40 -2.96 2.59 -1.81
N ARG A 41 -3.84 2.79 -0.82
CA ARG A 41 -3.79 3.96 0.06
C ARG A 41 -3.01 3.70 1.33
N SER A 42 -2.43 4.75 1.92
CA SER A 42 -2.02 4.71 3.32
C SER A 42 -3.24 4.54 4.22
N VAL A 43 -3.05 3.85 5.35
CA VAL A 43 -4.04 3.76 6.42
C VAL A 43 -3.49 4.28 7.75
N GLU A 44 -2.37 5.00 7.69
CA GLU A 44 -1.76 5.61 8.86
C GLU A 44 -2.58 6.83 9.31
N PRO A 45 -2.69 7.09 10.62
CA PRO A 45 -3.39 8.26 11.13
C PRO A 45 -2.85 9.57 10.56
N GLY A 46 -3.72 10.39 9.97
CA GLY A 46 -3.36 11.70 9.41
C GLY A 46 -2.85 11.66 7.97
N GLU A 47 -2.71 10.48 7.37
CA GLU A 47 -2.33 10.35 5.97
C GLU A 47 -3.55 10.12 5.08
N SER A 48 -3.67 10.91 4.00
CA SER A 48 -4.73 10.78 2.99
C SER A 48 -4.10 10.81 1.60
N TRP A 49 -3.38 9.75 1.25
CA TRP A 49 -2.74 9.62 -0.06
C TRP A 49 -2.76 8.16 -0.54
N ALA A 50 -2.61 7.98 -1.85
CA ALA A 50 -2.50 6.69 -2.50
C ALA A 50 -1.25 6.59 -3.39
N TRP A 51 -0.72 5.39 -3.50
CA TRP A 51 0.38 5.02 -4.39
C TRP A 51 -0.13 4.17 -5.53
N CYS A 52 0.21 4.55 -6.76
CA CYS A 52 0.01 3.73 -7.96
C CYS A 52 1.31 3.01 -8.31
N PHE A 53 1.29 1.67 -8.31
CA PHE A 53 2.43 0.84 -8.69
C PHE A 53 2.76 0.87 -10.17
N VAL A 54 1.80 1.22 -11.04
CA VAL A 54 2.00 1.25 -12.49
C VAL A 54 2.64 2.57 -12.92
N ASP A 55 2.15 3.67 -12.36
CA ASP A 55 2.60 5.02 -12.72
C ASP A 55 3.75 5.51 -11.83
N GLU A 56 4.01 4.82 -10.73
CA GLU A 56 5.02 5.18 -9.72
C GLU A 56 4.82 6.60 -9.17
N VAL A 57 3.56 6.99 -8.97
CA VAL A 57 3.16 8.30 -8.42
C VAL A 57 2.43 8.16 -7.09
N VAL A 58 2.60 9.19 -6.24
CA VAL A 58 1.76 9.44 -5.07
C VAL A 58 0.69 10.45 -5.44
N GLU A 59 -0.56 10.12 -5.16
CA GLU A 59 -1.70 11.02 -5.32
C GLU A 59 -2.28 11.33 -3.94
N GLU A 60 -2.38 12.61 -3.61
CA GLU A 60 -3.09 13.05 -2.41
C GLU A 60 -4.59 12.86 -2.63
N LEU A 61 -5.22 12.09 -1.73
CA LEU A 61 -6.65 11.90 -1.77
C LEU A 61 -7.28 13.11 -1.09
N LEU A 62 -7.93 13.96 -1.89
CA LEU A 62 -8.78 15.04 -1.37
C LEU A 62 -9.81 14.42 -0.43
N GLN A 63 -9.80 14.88 0.83
CA GLN A 63 -10.77 14.47 1.85
C GLN A 63 -12.14 15.11 1.60
#